data_AF-A0A1I0PED2-F1
#
_entry.id   AF-A0A1I0PED2-F1
#
_cell.length_a   1.000
_cell.length_b   1.000
_cell.length_c   1.000
_cell.angle_alpha   90.00
_cell.angle_beta   90.00
_cell.angle_gamma   90.00
#
_symmetry.space_group_name_H-M   'P 1'
#
loop_
_entity.id
_entity.type
_entity.pdbx_description
1 polymer ?
#
loop_
_entity_poly.entity_id
_entity_poly.type
_entity_poly.pdbx_seq_one_letter_code
_entity_poly.pdbx_strand_id
1 'polypeptide(L)'
;MKKSMPSTPPPVNVLQDVHSRMINLPIYFRERVCEECAWSVPTFYRKMRSVNKPGGLDKDKIIPSLSNAEKEKIIAVMDEVYQGFWNYCDKYRKKPGK
;
A
#
# COMPACT_ATOMS: atom_id res chain seq x y z
N MET A 1 23.46 37.31 -25.23
CA MET A 1 23.65 35.83 -25.31
C MET A 1 22.91 35.19 -24.15
N LYS A 2 21.78 34.52 -24.38
CA LYS A 2 21.06 33.77 -23.33
C LYS A 2 21.65 32.35 -23.31
N LYS A 3 22.43 32.01 -22.28
CA LYS A 3 22.93 30.65 -22.08
C LYS A 3 21.73 29.77 -21.71
N SER A 4 21.36 28.85 -22.60
CA SER A 4 20.40 27.78 -22.32
C SER A 4 21.01 26.84 -21.27
N MET A 5 20.31 26.64 -20.15
CA MET A 5 20.69 25.60 -19.19
C MET A 5 20.51 24.23 -19.84
N PRO A 6 21.52 23.33 -19.78
CA PRO A 6 21.29 21.94 -20.11
C PRO A 6 20.47 21.31 -18.99
N SER A 7 19.17 21.16 -19.19
CA SER A 7 18.23 20.58 -18.24
C SER A 7 18.16 19.06 -18.38
N THR A 8 19.29 18.37 -18.50
CA THR A 8 19.27 16.91 -18.41
C THR A 8 19.18 16.58 -16.92
N PRO A 9 18.06 15.99 -16.43
CA PRO A 9 17.99 15.56 -15.05
C PRO A 9 19.13 14.56 -14.80
N PRO A 10 19.74 14.56 -13.61
CA PRO A 10 20.76 13.59 -13.28
C PRO A 10 20.24 12.16 -13.49
N PRO A 11 21.10 11.21 -13.92
CA PRO A 11 20.71 9.83 -14.10
C PRO A 11 20.05 9.29 -12.82
N VAL A 12 18.84 8.77 -12.92
CA VAL A 12 18.10 8.28 -11.76
C VAL A 12 18.72 6.98 -11.27
N ASN A 13 19.16 6.95 -10.01
CA ASN A 13 19.56 5.72 -9.34
C ASN A 13 18.30 4.86 -9.10
N VAL A 14 18.09 3.86 -9.95
CA VAL A 14 16.90 2.99 -9.91
C VAL A 14 16.77 2.28 -8.56
N LEU A 15 17.88 1.84 -7.96
CA LEU A 15 17.87 1.19 -6.66
C LEU A 15 17.34 2.15 -5.58
N GLN A 16 17.88 3.38 -5.54
CA GLN A 16 17.44 4.40 -4.60
C GLN A 16 15.96 4.73 -4.78
N ASP A 17 15.53 4.99 -6.01
CA ASP A 17 14.15 5.40 -6.31
C ASP A 17 13.13 4.32 -5.96
N VAL A 18 13.37 3.08 -6.39
CA VAL A 18 12.48 1.95 -6.09
C VAL A 18 12.45 1.66 -4.60
N HIS A 19 13.61 1.63 -3.93
CA HIS A 19 13.70 1.38 -2.50
C HIS A 19 12.97 2.45 -1.66
N SER A 20 13.16 3.74 -1.98
CA SER A 20 12.44 4.83 -1.32
C SER A 20 10.92 4.68 -1.45
N ARG A 21 10.44 4.19 -2.59
CA ARG A 21 9.02 3.96 -2.82
C ARG A 21 8.49 2.72 -2.10
N MET A 22 9.30 1.67 -1.98
CA MET A 22 8.97 0.49 -1.17
C MET A 22 8.81 0.83 0.31
N ILE A 23 9.66 1.71 0.86
CA ILE A 23 9.53 2.17 2.26
C ILE A 23 8.21 2.92 2.49
N ASN A 24 7.73 3.65 1.49
CA ASN A 24 6.48 4.40 1.59
C ASN A 24 5.23 3.54 1.32
N LEU A 25 5.38 2.35 0.74
CA LEU A 25 4.26 1.49 0.37
C LEU A 25 3.37 1.10 1.58
N PRO A 26 3.93 0.69 2.75
CA PRO A 26 3.12 0.40 3.93
C PRO A 26 2.41 1.63 4.50
N ILE A 27 2.99 2.83 4.32
CA ILE A 27 2.40 4.09 4.76
C ILE A 27 1.15 4.39 3.93
N TYR A 28 1.26 4.31 2.60
CA TYR A 28 0.11 4.48 1.70
C TYR A 28 -0.98 3.44 1.93
N PHE A 29 -0.60 2.17 2.09
CA PHE A 29 -1.54 1.11 2.42
C PHE A 29 -2.33 1.41 3.70
N ARG A 30 -1.63 1.78 4.79
CA ARG A 30 -2.29 2.14 6.05
C ARG A 30 -3.23 3.32 5.88
N GLU A 31 -2.82 4.38 5.19
CA GLU A 31 -3.63 5.58 4.99
C GLU A 31 -4.89 5.29 4.19
N ARG A 32 -4.79 4.54 3.10
CA ARG A 32 -5.94 4.12 2.29
C ARG A 32 -6.87 3.18 3.03
N VAL A 33 -6.35 2.22 3.81
CA VAL A 33 -7.21 1.36 4.66
C VAL A 33 -7.93 2.18 5.72
N CYS A 34 -7.26 3.15 6.35
CA CYS A 34 -7.89 4.05 7.31
C CYS A 34 -9.02 4.86 6.67
N GLU A 35 -8.81 5.37 5.46
CA GLU A 35 -9.82 6.12 4.71
C GLU A 35 -11.03 5.25 4.34
N GLU A 36 -10.80 4.11 3.68
CA GLU A 36 -11.87 3.22 3.17
C GLU A 36 -12.67 2.55 4.29
N CYS A 37 -12.04 2.25 5.43
CA CYS A 37 -12.70 1.64 6.58
C CYS A 37 -13.15 2.65 7.64
N ALA A 38 -12.96 3.97 7.41
CA ALA A 38 -13.21 5.04 8.37
C ALA A 38 -12.53 4.79 9.74
N TRP A 39 -11.30 4.29 9.71
CA TRP A 39 -10.51 4.02 10.91
C TRP A 39 -9.53 5.16 11.19
N SER A 40 -9.30 5.41 12.48
CA SER A 40 -8.11 6.15 12.91
C SER A 40 -6.86 5.27 12.87
N VAL A 41 -5.68 5.87 12.77
CA VAL A 41 -4.38 5.15 12.83
C VAL A 41 -4.27 4.23 14.07
N PRO A 42 -4.67 4.65 15.28
CA PRO A 42 -4.71 3.75 16.43
C PRO A 42 -5.65 2.55 16.23
N THR A 43 -6.79 2.75 15.57
CA THR A 43 -7.76 1.67 15.29
C THR A 43 -7.20 0.65 14.33
N PHE A 44 -6.53 1.10 13.27
CA PHE A 44 -5.79 0.23 12.35
C PHE A 44 -4.83 -0.69 13.11
N TYR A 45 -3.97 -0.12 13.95
CA TYR A 45 -3.00 -0.92 14.70
C TYR A 45 -3.63 -1.83 15.76
N ARG A 46 -4.74 -1.43 16.39
CA ARG A 46 -5.50 -2.31 17.29
C ARG A 46 -6.08 -3.50 16.53
N LYS A 47 -6.73 -3.26 15.39
CA LYS A 47 -7.32 -4.31 14.53
C LYS A 47 -6.24 -5.25 13.99
N MET A 48 -5.11 -4.72 13.53
CA MET A 48 -3.97 -5.50 13.03
C MET A 48 -3.42 -6.49 14.06
N ARG A 49 -3.40 -6.11 15.34
CA ARG A 49 -2.94 -6.98 16.45
C ARG A 49 -4.05 -7.82 17.06
N SER A 50 -5.31 -7.63 16.65
CA SER A 50 -6.44 -8.32 17.26
C SER A 50 -6.54 -9.76 16.78
N VAL A 51 -6.46 -10.69 17.73
CA VAL A 51 -6.77 -12.10 17.49
C VAL A 51 -8.28 -12.32 17.43
N ASN A 52 -8.72 -13.30 16.64
CA ASN A 52 -10.11 -13.72 16.65
C ASN A 52 -10.45 -14.29 18.04
N LYS A 53 -11.62 -13.92 18.57
CA LYS A 53 -12.02 -14.33 19.92
C LYS A 53 -12.87 -15.61 19.85
N PRO A 54 -12.74 -16.53 20.83
CA PRO A 54 -13.70 -17.61 20.98
C PRO A 54 -15.08 -17.03 21.34
N GLY A 55 -16.13 -17.61 20.79
CA GLY A 55 -17.48 -17.11 20.79
C GLY A 55 -18.22 -17.42 22.08
N GLY A 56 -17.81 -16.80 23.19
CA GLY A 56 -18.56 -16.86 24.45
C GLY A 56 -19.00 -18.27 24.85
N LEU A 57 -20.30 -18.54 24.76
CA LEU A 57 -20.97 -19.79 25.14
C LEU A 57 -20.69 -20.98 24.20
N ASP A 58 -20.28 -20.71 22.97
CA ASP A 58 -20.03 -21.71 21.94
C ASP A 58 -18.55 -21.67 21.57
N LYS A 59 -17.76 -22.58 22.16
CA LYS A 59 -16.31 -22.63 21.97
C LYS A 59 -15.90 -22.90 20.52
N ASP A 60 -16.81 -23.42 19.71
CA ASP A 60 -16.58 -23.70 18.29
C ASP A 60 -16.85 -22.48 17.40
N LYS A 61 -17.52 -21.46 17.93
CA LYS A 61 -17.81 -20.22 17.19
C LYS A 61 -16.65 -19.23 17.33
N ILE A 62 -16.07 -18.79 16.22
CA ILE A 62 -15.01 -17.78 16.22
C ILE A 62 -15.62 -16.41 15.87
N ILE A 63 -15.43 -15.40 16.72
CA ILE A 63 -15.82 -14.02 16.42
C ILE A 63 -14.64 -13.33 15.72
N PRO A 64 -14.75 -13.02 14.42
CA PRO A 64 -13.66 -12.42 13.68
C PRO A 64 -13.42 -10.97 14.13
N SER A 65 -12.15 -10.57 14.21
CA SER A 65 -11.79 -9.18 14.53
C SER A 65 -12.08 -8.20 13.39
N LEU A 66 -12.25 -8.71 12.17
CA LEU A 66 -12.59 -7.99 10.96
C LEU A 66 -13.90 -8.50 10.36
N SER A 67 -14.79 -7.60 10.01
CA SER A 67 -16.00 -7.88 9.23
C SER A 67 -15.62 -8.29 7.79
N ASN A 68 -16.55 -8.91 7.07
CA ASN A 68 -16.31 -9.28 5.67
C ASN A 68 -16.10 -8.05 4.77
N ALA A 69 -16.85 -6.96 5.01
CA ALA A 69 -16.67 -5.70 4.29
C ALA A 69 -15.28 -5.09 4.55
N GLU A 70 -14.80 -5.11 5.80
CA GLU A 70 -13.45 -4.65 6.14
C GLU A 70 -12.39 -5.48 5.39
N LYS A 71 -12.54 -6.82 5.33
CA LYS A 71 -11.60 -7.70 4.61
C LYS A 71 -11.57 -7.39 3.11
N GLU A 72 -12.75 -7.24 2.49
CA GLU A 72 -12.86 -6.91 1.07
C GLU A 72 -12.16 -5.58 0.76
N LYS A 73 -12.41 -4.55 1.56
CA LYS A 73 -11.76 -3.25 1.42
C LYS A 73 -10.24 -3.33 1.60
N ILE A 74 -9.77 -4.11 2.57
CA ILE A 74 -8.33 -4.29 2.79
C ILE A 74 -7.64 -4.89 1.54
N ILE A 75 -8.24 -5.91 0.91
CA ILE A 75 -7.68 -6.52 -0.30
C ILE A 75 -7.76 -5.55 -1.48
N ALA A 76 -8.89 -4.87 -1.67
CA ALA A 76 -9.03 -3.87 -2.73
C ALA A 76 -7.98 -2.75 -2.63
N VAL A 77 -7.71 -2.25 -1.42
CA VAL A 77 -6.66 -1.25 -1.18
C VAL A 77 -5.27 -1.81 -1.45
N MET A 78 -5.00 -3.07 -1.08
CA MET A 78 -3.73 -3.71 -1.39
C MET A 78 -3.49 -3.74 -2.91
N ASP A 79 -4.49 -4.17 -3.69
CA ASP A 79 -4.40 -4.25 -5.15
C ASP A 79 -4.19 -2.85 -5.76
N GLU A 80 -4.92 -1.84 -5.30
CA GLU A 80 -4.75 -0.43 -5.70
C GLU A 80 -3.31 0.05 -5.48
N VAL A 81 -2.77 -0.16 -4.27
CA VAL A 81 -1.44 0.31 -3.85
C VAL A 81 -0.35 -0.37 -4.67
N TYR A 82 -0.44 -1.69 -4.87
CA TYR A 82 0.51 -2.41 -5.71
C TYR A 82 0.39 -2.04 -7.19
N GLN A 83 -0.82 -1.83 -7.71
CA GLN A 83 -1.00 -1.36 -9.09
C GLN A 83 -0.33 -0.01 -9.29
N GLY A 84 -0.51 0.95 -8.37
CA GLY A 84 0.18 2.24 -8.40
C GLY A 84 1.70 2.11 -8.22
N PHE A 85 2.16 1.10 -7.48
CA PHE A 85 3.56 0.75 -7.40
C PHE A 85 4.12 0.29 -8.75
N TRP A 86 3.45 -0.67 -9.38
CA TRP A 86 3.88 -1.26 -10.65
C TRP A 86 3.81 -0.30 -11.82
N ASN A 87 2.75 0.51 -11.90
CA ASN A 87 2.58 1.54 -12.95
C ASN A 87 3.74 2.54 -12.95
N TYR A 88 4.29 2.86 -11.79
CA TYR A 88 5.47 3.71 -11.70
C TYR A 88 6.75 3.01 -12.14
N CYS A 89 6.91 1.74 -11.74
CA CYS A 89 8.06 0.93 -12.09
C CYS A 89 8.13 0.63 -13.61
N ASP A 90 7.01 0.77 -14.34
CA ASP A 90 6.99 0.65 -15.80
C ASP A 90 7.99 1.56 -16.51
N LYS A 91 8.32 2.73 -15.94
CA LYS A 91 9.33 3.64 -16.53
C LYS A 91 10.73 3.02 -16.61
N TYR A 92 10.99 1.99 -15.82
CA TYR A 92 12.25 1.23 -15.81
C TYR A 92 12.18 -0.07 -16.62
N ARG A 93 10.98 -0.50 -17.03
CA ARG A 93 10.82 -1.69 -17.85
C ARG A 93 11.22 -1.35 -19.29
N LYS A 94 12.15 -2.11 -19.86
CA LYS A 94 12.46 -1.99 -21.29
C LYS A 94 11.20 -2.35 -22.06
N LYS A 95 10.66 -1.42 -22.86
CA LYS A 95 9.66 -1.79 -23.86
C LYS A 95 10.35 -2.75 -24.83
N PRO A 96 9.78 -3.94 -25.14
CA PRO A 96 10.33 -4.77 -26.19
C PRO A 96 10.46 -3.91 -27.44
N GLY A 97 11.67 -3.86 -28.01
CA GLY A 97 11.95 -3.05 -29.18
C GLY A 97 10.98 -3.40 -30.31
N LYS A 98 10.40 -2.36 -30.93
CA LYS A 98 9.85 -2.47 -32.28
C LYS A 98 11.00 -2.63 -33.26
#